data_AF-A0A9E4GJF9-F1
#
_entry.id   AF-A0A9E4GJF9-F1
#
_cell.length_a   1.000
_cell.length_b   1.000
_cell.length_c   1.000
_cell.angle_alpha   90.00
_cell.angle_beta   90.00
_cell.angle_gamma   90.00
#
_symmetry.space_group_name_H-M   'P 1'
#
loop_
_entity.id
_entity.type
_entity.pdbx_description
1 polymer ?
#
loop_
_entity_poly.entity_id
_entity_poly.type
_entity_poly.pdbx_seq_one_letter_code
_entity_poly.pdbx_strand_id
1 'polypeptide(L)'
;MKRYAFVLAVVLTSVFGLGAVDAYADPARRWSGPGWPDAYGPRHRGPRFGNFATRIAGTYLIRDGDAETVSLRLISLTADGNWSGTHSHQQAPGLSFSDQHGVWKRSGRREITASVLDFGIDEATGRATEVVRARYVMTFSRDLQEVSGEYAGEAFALDQDPFDPDAVPISGFDNTFTGHRLTVDLD
;
A
#
# COMPACT_ATOMS: atom_id res chain seq x y z
N MET A 1 -28.38 -3.00 -2.96
CA MET A 1 -28.23 -3.21 -1.50
C MET A 1 -27.70 -4.62 -1.25
N LYS A 2 -26.38 -4.77 -1.07
CA LYS A 2 -25.78 -6.02 -0.59
C LYS A 2 -25.14 -5.71 0.76
N ARG A 3 -25.54 -6.48 1.77
CA ARG A 3 -25.11 -6.34 3.17
C ARG A 3 -23.73 -6.98 3.29
N TYR A 4 -22.76 -6.25 3.83
CA TYR A 4 -21.46 -6.82 4.21
C TYR A 4 -21.58 -7.45 5.61
N ALA A 5 -21.24 -8.73 5.70
CA ALA A 5 -21.13 -9.45 6.96
C ALA A 5 -19.70 -9.27 7.49
N PHE A 6 -19.58 -8.61 8.64
CA PHE A 6 -18.36 -8.60 9.44
C PHE A 6 -18.16 -9.99 10.04
N VAL A 7 -17.07 -10.66 9.71
CA VAL A 7 -16.63 -11.86 10.45
C VAL A 7 -15.65 -11.39 11.53
N LEU A 8 -16.18 -11.28 12.74
CA LEU A 8 -15.42 -11.11 13.98
C LEU A 8 -14.81 -12.47 14.35
N ALA A 9 -13.51 -12.64 14.17
CA ALA A 9 -12.80 -13.79 14.70
C ALA A 9 -12.34 -13.49 16.14
N VAL A 10 -13.10 -14.01 17.10
CA VAL A 10 -12.70 -14.12 18.51
C VAL A 10 -11.71 -15.28 18.63
N VAL A 11 -10.52 -15.03 19.19
CA VAL A 11 -9.65 -16.12 19.67
C VAL A 11 -9.42 -15.95 21.17
N LEU A 12 -9.87 -16.97 21.90
CA LEU A 12 -9.74 -17.13 23.34
C LEU A 12 -8.28 -17.33 23.78
N THR A 13 -8.06 -16.89 25.01
CA THR A 13 -6.91 -17.05 25.89
C THR A 13 -6.34 -18.46 26.00
N SER A 14 -5.02 -18.53 26.16
CA SER A 14 -4.32 -19.56 26.93
C SER A 14 -3.07 -18.94 27.56
N VAL A 15 -2.89 -19.20 28.85
CA VAL A 15 -1.99 -18.49 29.76
C VAL A 15 -0.97 -19.48 30.35
N PHE A 16 0.28 -19.01 30.42
CA PHE A 16 1.48 -19.47 31.15
C PHE A 16 2.21 -20.78 30.79
N GLY A 17 3.48 -20.58 30.39
CA GLY A 17 4.62 -21.46 30.66
C GLY A 17 5.89 -20.61 30.71
N LEU A 18 6.38 -20.31 31.92
CA LEU A 18 7.62 -19.58 32.20
C LEU A 18 8.85 -20.35 31.71
N GLY A 19 9.74 -19.68 30.98
CA GLY A 19 11.11 -20.11 30.71
C GLY A 19 11.92 -18.89 30.32
N ALA A 20 12.83 -18.48 31.21
CA ALA A 20 13.67 -17.29 31.05
C ALA A 20 14.91 -17.56 30.16
N VAL A 21 15.51 -16.44 29.76
CA VAL A 21 16.90 -16.14 29.37
C VAL A 21 17.46 -16.51 27.98
N ASP A 22 17.93 -15.44 27.33
CA ASP A 22 19.07 -15.27 26.44
C ASP A 22 19.14 -16.04 25.12
N ALA A 23 18.88 -15.30 24.03
CA ALA A 23 19.71 -15.37 22.83
C ALA A 23 19.64 -14.03 22.07
N TYR A 24 20.57 -13.13 22.34
CA TYR A 24 21.05 -12.21 21.31
C TYR A 24 21.61 -13.08 20.17
N ALA A 25 20.83 -13.27 19.12
CA ALA A 25 21.24 -14.04 17.96
C ALA A 25 22.11 -13.17 17.04
N ASP A 26 23.38 -13.54 16.99
CA ASP A 26 24.41 -13.31 15.96
C ASP A 26 23.93 -12.66 14.64
N PRO A 27 24.45 -11.46 14.25
CA PRO A 27 24.14 -10.82 12.96
C PRO A 27 24.71 -11.57 11.74
N ALA A 28 25.42 -12.68 11.90
CA ALA A 28 25.97 -13.47 10.80
C ALA A 28 25.11 -14.65 10.33
N ARG A 29 23.88 -14.84 10.85
CA ARG A 29 22.93 -15.79 10.25
C ARG A 29 22.34 -15.24 8.96
N ARG A 30 23.12 -15.41 7.90
CA ARG A 30 22.75 -15.26 6.49
C ARG A 30 21.48 -16.08 6.23
N TRP A 31 20.42 -15.40 5.83
CA TRP A 31 19.18 -15.99 5.36
C TRP A 31 19.48 -17.07 4.30
N SER A 32 18.98 -18.29 4.51
CA SER A 32 19.22 -19.46 3.64
C SER A 32 17.96 -19.91 2.88
N GLY A 33 17.03 -18.99 2.63
CA GLY A 33 15.94 -19.21 1.68
C GLY A 33 16.46 -19.22 0.23
N PRO A 34 15.66 -19.72 -0.73
CA PRO A 34 16.04 -19.65 -2.14
C PRO A 34 16.34 -18.20 -2.50
N GLY A 35 17.58 -17.94 -2.91
CA GLY A 35 18.06 -16.59 -3.20
C GLY A 35 17.17 -15.92 -4.23
N TRP A 36 16.89 -14.63 -4.01
CA TRP A 36 16.28 -13.77 -5.02
C TRP A 36 16.96 -14.01 -6.36
N PRO A 37 16.22 -14.30 -7.45
CA PRO A 37 16.85 -14.47 -8.75
C PRO A 37 17.56 -13.18 -9.14
N ASP A 38 18.86 -13.29 -9.44
CA ASP A 38 19.68 -12.23 -10.01
C ASP A 38 19.18 -11.86 -11.42
N ALA A 39 18.05 -11.17 -11.49
CA ALA A 39 17.50 -10.64 -12.73
C ALA A 39 18.04 -9.24 -12.99
N TYR A 40 19.36 -9.09 -13.07
CA TYR A 40 19.96 -7.92 -13.71
C TYR A 40 19.84 -8.02 -15.24
N GLY A 41 18.61 -7.91 -15.72
CA GLY A 41 18.33 -7.57 -17.11
C GLY A 41 18.83 -6.15 -17.44
N PRO A 42 18.89 -5.76 -18.72
CA PRO A 42 19.32 -4.42 -19.12
C PRO A 42 18.51 -3.39 -18.34
N ARG A 43 19.21 -2.42 -17.71
CA ARG A 43 18.59 -1.29 -17.00
C ARG A 43 17.58 -0.63 -17.94
N HIS A 44 16.30 -0.95 -17.77
CA HIS A 44 15.24 -0.30 -18.49
C HIS A 44 15.37 1.19 -18.16
N ARG A 45 15.68 2.01 -19.18
CA ARG A 45 15.52 3.45 -19.05
C ARG A 45 14.09 3.65 -18.57
N GLY A 46 13.91 4.29 -17.41
CA GLY A 46 12.60 4.55 -16.82
C GLY A 46 11.64 5.14 -17.86
N PRO A 47 10.32 5.00 -17.68
CA PRO A 47 9.34 5.42 -18.68
C PRO A 47 9.60 6.88 -19.11
N ARG A 48 9.63 7.15 -20.42
CA ARG A 48 9.74 8.53 -20.92
C ARG A 48 8.38 9.20 -20.75
N PHE A 49 8.16 9.80 -19.58
CA PHE A 49 6.87 10.36 -19.18
C PHE A 49 6.42 11.64 -19.91
N GLY A 50 7.24 12.21 -20.81
CA GLY A 50 7.02 13.58 -21.29
C GLY A 50 6.88 14.56 -20.12
N ASN A 51 6.17 15.68 -20.31
CA ASN A 51 5.85 16.60 -19.21
C ASN A 51 4.66 16.13 -18.35
N PHE A 52 4.07 14.95 -18.60
CA PHE A 52 2.90 14.51 -17.84
C PHE A 52 3.27 14.23 -16.38
N ALA A 53 4.35 13.48 -16.14
CA ALA A 53 4.78 13.15 -14.80
C ALA A 53 5.10 14.38 -13.95
N THR A 54 5.81 15.35 -14.51
CA THR A 54 6.11 16.60 -13.81
C THR A 54 4.84 17.42 -13.50
N ARG A 55 3.81 17.32 -14.34
CA ARG A 55 2.55 18.04 -14.13
C ARG A 55 1.66 17.42 -13.06
N ILE A 56 1.69 16.10 -12.87
CA ILE A 56 0.93 15.41 -11.82
C ILE A 56 1.75 15.14 -10.54
N ALA A 57 3.06 15.38 -10.57
CA ALA A 57 3.89 15.19 -9.38
C ALA A 57 3.47 16.16 -8.27
N GLY A 58 3.14 15.66 -7.09
CA GLY A 58 2.66 16.45 -5.98
C GLY A 58 1.98 15.60 -4.92
N THR A 59 1.47 16.28 -3.91
CA THR A 59 0.71 15.66 -2.82
C THR A 59 -0.78 15.86 -3.03
N TYR A 60 -1.56 14.83 -2.75
CA TYR A 60 -3.01 14.78 -2.93
C TYR A 60 -3.66 14.37 -1.61
N LEU A 61 -4.71 15.10 -1.21
CA LEU A 61 -5.64 14.65 -0.18
C LEU A 61 -6.72 13.81 -0.86
N ILE A 62 -6.87 12.58 -0.41
CA ILE A 62 -7.71 11.56 -0.98
C ILE A 62 -8.77 11.19 0.04
N ARG A 63 -9.98 10.96 -0.46
CA ARG A 63 -11.15 10.56 0.29
C ARG A 63 -11.64 9.23 -0.24
N ASP A 64 -11.57 8.22 0.62
CA ASP A 64 -12.08 6.87 0.40
C ASP A 64 -13.44 6.73 1.12
N GLY A 65 -14.37 5.96 0.55
CA GLY A 65 -15.68 5.69 1.17
C GLY A 65 -16.73 6.81 1.02
N ASP A 66 -17.86 6.66 1.73
CA ASP A 66 -19.00 7.59 1.65
C ASP A 66 -18.98 8.64 2.79
N ALA A 67 -20.11 9.31 3.02
CA ALA A 67 -20.22 10.33 4.07
C ALA A 67 -20.09 9.76 5.49
N GLU A 68 -20.44 8.49 5.69
CA GLU A 68 -20.51 7.83 7.01
C GLU A 68 -19.26 6.98 7.29
N THR A 69 -18.60 6.50 6.22
CA THR A 69 -17.43 5.61 6.28
C THR A 69 -16.15 6.27 5.78
N VAL A 70 -16.14 7.61 5.72
CA VAL A 70 -15.04 8.38 5.14
C VAL A 70 -13.71 8.02 5.80
N SER A 71 -12.72 7.72 4.96
CA SER A 71 -11.33 7.68 5.38
C SER A 71 -10.49 8.58 4.48
N LEU A 72 -9.39 9.07 5.04
CA LEU A 72 -8.56 10.08 4.41
C LEU A 72 -7.17 9.51 4.17
N ARG A 73 -6.57 9.92 3.05
CA ARG A 73 -5.20 9.54 2.71
C ARG A 73 -4.45 10.72 2.14
N LEU A 74 -3.17 10.83 2.49
CA LEU A 74 -2.22 11.66 1.79
C LEU A 74 -1.43 10.78 0.84
N ILE A 75 -1.42 11.12 -0.45
CA ILE A 75 -0.63 10.43 -1.47
C ILE A 75 0.36 11.43 -2.05
N SER A 76 1.64 11.06 -2.14
CA SER A 76 2.64 11.82 -2.88
C SER A 76 3.10 11.04 -4.11
N LEU A 77 3.00 11.69 -5.26
CA LEU A 77 3.49 11.18 -6.55
C LEU A 77 4.73 11.99 -6.94
N THR A 78 5.85 11.31 -7.18
CA THR A 78 7.06 11.97 -7.68
C THR A 78 7.18 11.82 -9.19
N ALA A 79 7.82 12.78 -9.86
CA ALA A 79 7.91 12.80 -11.31
C ALA A 79 8.75 11.65 -11.90
N ASP A 80 9.59 10.99 -11.08
CA ASP A 80 10.37 9.81 -11.46
C ASP A 80 9.59 8.49 -11.31
N GLY A 81 8.34 8.54 -10.85
CA GLY A 81 7.46 7.37 -10.79
C GLY A 81 7.36 6.73 -9.41
N ASN A 82 7.82 7.36 -8.33
CA ASN A 82 7.61 6.85 -6.97
C ASN A 82 6.29 7.33 -6.38
N TRP A 83 5.79 6.52 -5.45
CA TRP A 83 4.59 6.72 -4.68
C TRP A 83 4.92 6.59 -3.19
N SER A 84 4.39 7.49 -2.37
CA SER A 84 4.26 7.28 -0.93
C SER A 84 2.85 7.64 -0.46
N GLY A 85 2.31 6.92 0.51
CA GLY A 85 0.97 7.15 1.04
C GLY A 85 0.88 6.94 2.54
N THR A 86 0.06 7.77 3.20
CA THR A 86 -0.29 7.66 4.62
C THR A 86 -1.81 7.74 4.72
N HIS A 87 -2.42 6.84 5.50
CA HIS A 87 -3.85 6.68 5.64
C HIS A 87 -4.31 6.96 7.08
N SER A 88 -5.45 7.63 7.24
CA SER A 88 -5.98 8.02 8.56
C SER A 88 -6.30 6.84 9.47
N HIS A 89 -6.44 5.64 8.93
CA HIS A 89 -6.72 4.42 9.67
C HIS A 89 -5.50 3.59 10.05
N GLN A 90 -4.25 3.98 9.78
CA GLN A 90 -3.06 3.15 10.06
C GLN A 90 -2.91 2.63 11.51
N GLN A 91 -3.68 3.17 12.45
CA GLN A 91 -3.72 2.76 13.86
C GLN A 91 -5.17 2.61 14.37
N ALA A 92 -6.14 2.49 13.47
CA ALA A 92 -7.51 2.27 13.86
C ALA A 92 -7.67 0.84 14.38
N PRO A 93 -8.42 0.62 15.48
CA PRO A 93 -8.65 -0.72 16.01
C PRO A 93 -9.25 -1.67 14.95
N GLY A 94 -8.60 -2.81 14.74
CA GLY A 94 -8.94 -3.80 13.72
C GLY A 94 -8.41 -3.50 12.32
N LEU A 95 -7.68 -2.39 12.12
CA LEU A 95 -7.16 -1.92 10.84
C LEU A 95 -5.78 -1.25 11.02
N SER A 96 -4.81 -1.98 11.58
CA SER A 96 -3.47 -1.44 11.82
C SER A 96 -2.50 -1.83 10.69
N PHE A 97 -1.87 -0.84 10.06
CA PHE A 97 -0.96 -1.04 8.93
C PHE A 97 0.07 0.09 8.77
N SER A 98 1.17 -0.17 8.06
CA SER A 98 2.24 0.80 7.84
C SER A 98 1.91 1.85 6.78
N ASP A 99 2.82 2.81 6.59
CA ASP A 99 2.78 3.67 5.40
C ASP A 99 2.96 2.83 4.14
N GLN A 100 2.47 3.38 3.04
CA GLN A 100 2.53 2.77 1.72
C GLN A 100 3.67 3.32 0.89
N HIS A 101 4.38 2.43 0.22
CA HIS A 101 5.44 2.79 -0.71
C HIS A 101 5.29 2.02 -2.01
N GLY A 102 5.57 2.66 -3.13
CA GLY A 102 5.41 2.00 -4.40
C GLY A 102 5.88 2.79 -5.59
N VAL A 103 5.39 2.34 -6.75
CA VAL A 103 5.72 2.92 -8.04
C VAL A 103 4.47 3.12 -8.87
N TRP A 104 4.52 4.08 -9.78
CA TRP A 104 3.45 4.36 -10.71
C TRP A 104 3.97 4.58 -12.13
N LYS A 105 3.09 4.33 -13.10
CA LYS A 105 3.35 4.65 -14.50
C LYS A 105 2.10 5.18 -15.20
N ARG A 106 2.29 5.98 -16.24
CA ARG A 106 1.20 6.42 -17.11
C ARG A 106 0.59 5.23 -17.84
N SER A 107 -0.72 5.08 -17.73
CA SER A 107 -1.51 4.03 -18.40
C SER A 107 -2.41 4.58 -19.50
N GLY A 108 -2.72 5.88 -19.47
CA GLY A 108 -3.58 6.53 -20.46
C GLY A 108 -3.28 8.02 -20.61
N ARG A 109 -4.15 8.76 -21.31
CA ARG A 109 -3.92 10.19 -21.60
C ARG A 109 -3.84 11.03 -20.32
N ARG A 110 -4.67 10.72 -19.32
CA ARG A 110 -4.72 11.38 -18.00
C ARG A 110 -4.83 10.32 -16.90
N GLU A 111 -4.22 9.16 -17.12
CA GLU A 111 -4.40 8.01 -16.25
C GLU A 111 -3.04 7.45 -15.86
N ILE A 112 -2.94 7.02 -14.61
CA ILE A 112 -1.82 6.24 -14.11
C ILE A 112 -2.32 4.93 -13.51
N THR A 113 -1.43 3.95 -13.51
CA THR A 113 -1.54 2.76 -12.67
C THR A 113 -0.40 2.78 -11.67
N ALA A 114 -0.69 2.53 -10.41
CA ALA A 114 0.30 2.36 -9.36
C ALA A 114 0.22 0.98 -8.72
N SER A 115 1.35 0.52 -8.19
CA SER A 115 1.46 -0.65 -7.34
C SER A 115 2.22 -0.25 -6.09
N VAL A 116 1.65 -0.54 -4.93
CA VAL A 116 2.18 -0.15 -3.62
C VAL A 116 2.22 -1.34 -2.70
N LEU A 117 3.10 -1.27 -1.72
CA LEU A 117 3.18 -2.19 -0.60
C LEU A 117 3.00 -1.45 0.72
N ASP A 118 2.35 -2.12 1.67
CA ASP A 118 2.42 -1.82 3.10
C ASP A 118 2.46 -3.13 3.91
N PHE A 119 2.59 -2.99 5.23
CA PHE A 119 2.56 -4.10 6.16
C PHE A 119 1.31 -4.02 7.02
N GLY A 120 0.58 -5.13 7.16
CA GLY A 120 -0.36 -5.29 8.26
C GLY A 120 0.41 -5.39 9.57
N ILE A 121 -0.07 -4.73 10.63
CA ILE A 121 0.62 -4.62 11.92
C ILE A 121 -0.28 -5.16 13.04
N ASP A 122 0.23 -6.10 13.83
CA ASP A 122 -0.41 -6.52 15.07
C ASP A 122 -0.38 -5.39 16.10
N GLU A 123 -1.55 -4.95 16.57
CA GLU A 123 -1.68 -3.80 17.47
C GLU A 123 -1.03 -4.02 18.84
N ALA A 124 -1.03 -5.27 19.35
CA ALA A 124 -0.52 -5.58 20.67
C ALA A 124 1.02 -5.62 20.71
N THR A 125 1.64 -6.09 19.63
CA THR A 125 3.08 -6.34 19.56
C THR A 125 3.82 -5.38 18.65
N GLY A 126 3.11 -4.63 17.78
CA GLY A 126 3.69 -3.76 16.77
C GLY A 126 4.43 -4.50 15.65
N ARG A 127 4.25 -5.83 15.54
CA ARG A 127 4.95 -6.66 14.57
C ARG A 127 4.16 -6.75 13.28
N ALA A 128 4.87 -6.84 12.16
CA ALA A 128 4.24 -7.15 10.88
C ALA A 128 3.56 -8.54 10.95
N THR A 129 2.37 -8.64 10.35
CA THR A 129 1.58 -9.88 10.27
C THR A 129 1.41 -10.36 8.83
N GLU A 130 1.42 -9.44 7.88
CA GLU A 130 1.21 -9.69 6.45
C GLU A 130 1.85 -8.57 5.61
N VAL A 131 2.07 -8.85 4.33
CA VAL A 131 2.42 -7.86 3.32
C VAL A 131 1.21 -7.65 2.43
N VAL A 132 0.79 -6.40 2.26
CA VAL A 132 -0.33 -6.07 1.37
C VAL A 132 0.22 -5.45 0.10
N ARG A 133 -0.20 -5.98 -1.04
CA ARG A 133 0.03 -5.38 -2.35
C ARG A 133 -1.26 -4.76 -2.86
N ALA A 134 -1.24 -3.45 -3.08
CA ALA A 134 -2.38 -2.75 -3.64
C ALA A 134 -2.08 -2.16 -5.01
N ARG A 135 -3.04 -2.29 -5.93
CA ARG A 135 -3.02 -1.70 -7.27
C ARG A 135 -4.01 -0.56 -7.33
N TYR A 136 -3.54 0.60 -7.78
CA TYR A 136 -4.36 1.79 -7.99
C TYR A 136 -4.51 2.06 -9.49
N VAL A 137 -5.71 2.47 -9.88
CA VAL A 137 -5.99 3.08 -11.19
C VAL A 137 -6.52 4.47 -10.93
N MET A 138 -5.77 5.50 -11.32
CA MET A 138 -6.14 6.89 -11.08
C MET A 138 -6.36 7.63 -12.39
N THR A 139 -7.44 8.41 -12.45
CA THR A 139 -7.77 9.30 -13.55
C THR A 139 -7.76 10.74 -13.07
N PHE A 140 -6.99 11.59 -13.74
CA PHE A 140 -6.88 13.00 -13.42
C PHE A 140 -7.90 13.84 -14.20
N SER A 141 -8.41 14.91 -13.58
CA SER A 141 -9.20 15.96 -14.21
C SER A 141 -8.45 16.64 -15.37
N ARG A 142 -9.12 17.54 -16.10
CA ARG A 142 -8.50 18.17 -17.28
C ARG A 142 -7.34 19.10 -16.92
N ASP A 143 -7.45 19.77 -15.78
CA ASP A 143 -6.44 20.65 -15.19
C ASP A 143 -5.39 19.91 -14.35
N LEU A 144 -5.58 18.60 -14.15
CA LEU A 144 -4.71 17.71 -13.38
C LEU A 144 -4.63 18.04 -11.87
N GLN A 145 -5.62 18.78 -11.35
CA GLN A 145 -5.71 19.14 -9.93
C GLN A 145 -6.60 18.21 -9.12
N GLU A 146 -7.52 17.49 -9.78
CA GLU A 146 -8.39 16.52 -9.14
C GLU A 146 -8.08 15.13 -9.66
N VAL A 147 -8.35 14.13 -8.84
CA VAL A 147 -8.14 12.73 -9.15
C VAL A 147 -9.31 11.90 -8.66
N SER A 148 -9.70 10.91 -9.44
CA SER A 148 -10.63 9.86 -9.01
C SER A 148 -10.09 8.52 -9.46
N GLY A 149 -10.53 7.46 -8.79
CA GLY A 149 -10.04 6.14 -9.13
C GLY A 149 -10.60 5.03 -8.28
N GLU A 150 -9.97 3.89 -8.45
CA GLU A 150 -10.24 2.67 -7.74
C GLU A 150 -8.92 2.02 -7.32
N TYR A 151 -8.97 1.23 -6.26
CA TYR A 151 -7.87 0.37 -5.88
C TYR A 151 -8.37 -0.98 -5.40
N ALA A 152 -7.54 -2.00 -5.60
CA ALA A 152 -7.73 -3.32 -5.05
C ALA A 152 -6.45 -3.76 -4.34
N GLY A 153 -6.59 -4.39 -3.19
CA GLY A 153 -5.49 -4.90 -2.39
C GLY A 153 -5.61 -6.40 -2.14
N GLU A 154 -4.46 -7.04 -2.06
CA GLU A 154 -4.28 -8.45 -1.76
C GLU A 154 -3.28 -8.57 -0.61
N ALA A 155 -3.65 -9.30 0.44
CA ALA A 155 -2.75 -9.57 1.57
C ALA A 155 -2.10 -10.94 1.42
N PHE A 156 -0.82 -11.01 1.78
CA PHE A 156 0.00 -12.20 1.70
C PHE A 156 0.66 -12.46 3.05
N ALA A 157 0.73 -13.72 3.47
CA ALA A 157 1.47 -14.10 4.67
C ALA A 157 2.97 -13.75 4.50
N LEU A 158 3.68 -13.55 5.62
CA LEU A 158 5.09 -13.10 5.61
C LEU A 158 6.06 -14.07 4.92
N ASP A 159 5.65 -15.33 4.72
CA ASP A 159 6.43 -16.36 4.02
C ASP A 159 6.04 -16.51 2.54
N GLN A 160 5.09 -15.72 2.04
CA GLN A 160 4.69 -15.66 0.63
C GLN A 160 5.39 -14.51 -0.09
N ASP A 161 5.73 -14.72 -1.37
CA ASP A 161 6.21 -13.64 -2.24
C ASP A 161 5.00 -12.89 -2.85
N PRO A 162 4.74 -11.62 -2.48
CA PRO A 162 3.63 -10.85 -3.05
C PRO A 162 3.87 -10.46 -4.53
N PHE A 163 5.02 -10.77 -5.12
CA PHE A 163 5.33 -10.53 -6.53
C PHE A 163 5.19 -11.77 -7.41
N ASP A 164 5.05 -12.96 -6.81
CA ASP A 164 4.78 -14.19 -7.54
C ASP A 164 3.34 -14.14 -8.10
N PRO A 165 3.15 -14.24 -9.43
CA PRO A 165 1.81 -14.24 -10.03
C PRO A 165 0.95 -15.44 -9.62
N ASP A 166 1.57 -16.52 -9.15
CA ASP A 166 0.87 -17.75 -8.73
C ASP A 166 0.63 -17.80 -7.20
N ALA A 167 1.12 -16.81 -6.44
CA ALA A 167 0.85 -16.71 -5.02
C ALA A 167 -0.65 -16.46 -4.75
N VAL A 168 -1.22 -17.25 -3.83
CA VAL A 168 -2.63 -17.14 -3.42
C VAL A 168 -2.74 -16.17 -2.23
N PRO A 169 -3.44 -15.03 -2.35
CA PRO A 169 -3.65 -14.11 -1.24
C PRO A 169 -4.47 -14.76 -0.11
N ILE A 170 -4.16 -14.38 1.14
CA ILE A 170 -4.93 -14.81 2.32
C ILE A 170 -6.22 -13.98 2.50
N SER A 171 -6.24 -12.76 1.96
CA SER A 171 -7.42 -11.89 1.92
C SER A 171 -7.30 -10.84 0.82
N GLY A 172 -8.38 -10.10 0.56
CA GLY A 172 -8.38 -9.00 -0.40
C GLY A 172 -9.51 -8.01 -0.17
N PHE A 173 -9.38 -6.83 -0.78
CA PHE A 173 -10.33 -5.73 -0.69
C PHE A 173 -10.32 -4.87 -1.95
N ASP A 174 -11.37 -4.10 -2.16
CA ASP A 174 -11.43 -3.07 -3.19
C ASP A 174 -12.19 -1.83 -2.69
N ASN A 175 -11.90 -0.67 -3.28
CA ASN A 175 -12.60 0.57 -2.99
C ASN A 175 -12.46 1.57 -4.15
N THR A 176 -13.26 2.64 -4.08
CA THR A 176 -13.15 3.81 -4.95
C THR A 176 -12.84 5.07 -4.16
N PHE A 177 -12.29 6.07 -4.82
CA PHE A 177 -11.86 7.29 -4.17
C PHE A 177 -11.91 8.52 -5.09
N THR A 178 -11.91 9.68 -4.45
CA THR A 178 -11.67 10.97 -5.09
C THR A 178 -10.59 11.73 -4.32
N GLY A 179 -10.02 12.78 -4.92
CA GLY A 179 -9.05 13.60 -4.23
C GLY A 179 -8.67 14.87 -4.97
N HIS A 180 -8.00 15.74 -4.23
CA HIS A 180 -7.56 17.04 -4.69
C HIS A 180 -6.08 17.23 -4.38
N ARG A 181 -5.38 17.87 -5.31
CA ARG A 181 -3.98 18.23 -5.15
C ARG A 181 -3.85 19.35 -4.12
N LEU A 182 -2.87 19.22 -3.23
CA LEU A 182 -2.45 20.31 -2.37
C LEU A 182 -1.74 21.38 -3.19
N THR A 183 -2.18 22.62 -3.06
CA THR A 183 -1.56 23.80 -3.69
C THR A 183 -0.99 24.71 -2.63
N VAL A 184 0.02 25.50 -3.01
CA VAL A 184 0.47 26.64 -2.20
C VAL A 184 -0.34 27.84 -2.66
N ASP A 185 -1.06 28.46 -1.74
CA ASP A 185 -1.71 29.73 -2.00
C ASP A 185 -0.62 30.79 -2.18
N LEU A 186 -0.70 31.55 -3.27
CA LEU A 186 0.14 32.71 -3.49
C LEU A 186 -0.66 33.92 -3.02
N ASP A 187 -0.28 34.47 -1.87
CA ASP A 187 -0.77 35.76 -1.37
C ASP A 187 -0.48 36.90 -2.37
#